data_AF-A0A0T2MSN3-F1
#
_entry.id   AF-A0A0T2MSN3-F1
#
_cell.length_a   1.000
_cell.length_b   1.000
_cell.length_c   1.000
_cell.angle_alpha   90.00
_cell.angle_beta   90.00
_cell.angle_gamma   90.00
#
_symmetry.space_group_name_H-M   'P 1'
#
loop_
_entity.id
_entity.type
_entity.pdbx_description
1 polymer ?
#
loop_
_entity_poly.entity_id
_entity_poly.type
_entity_poly.pdbx_seq_one_letter_code
_entity_poly.pdbx_strand_id
1 'polypeptide(L)'
;MLAAMAIMLMTGSAALAFDADTQAVIDRHKAGKPVSMTDVAVLMRASAQWCYINQDHTCAWTDIYLDVTDTGATFEIGNAWDADTDIAFTDEGVFKDDRYICESGKDWVPSVRATRRSDGSVIGGRQLWELKAAIEAKRSAESIDCFDYVYLRSEPDQQVVTLRQRQYTDGVHVEGNDVEVTLHMNSEDAAGLSWRW
;
A
#
# COMPACT_ATOMS: atom_id res chain seq x y z
N MET A 1 63.11 -2.64 -1.65
CA MET A 1 62.11 -3.57 -1.08
C MET A 1 60.78 -2.85 -1.07
N LEU A 2 59.86 -3.28 -1.94
CA LEU A 2 58.50 -2.75 -2.06
C LEU A 2 57.64 -3.26 -0.91
N ALA A 3 56.91 -2.37 -0.24
CA ALA A 3 55.77 -2.73 0.60
C ALA A 3 54.64 -1.75 0.29
N ALA A 4 53.77 -2.13 -0.64
CA ALA A 4 52.53 -1.43 -0.91
C ALA A 4 51.43 -2.07 -0.05
N MET A 5 51.00 -1.35 0.99
CA MET A 5 49.80 -1.70 1.76
C MET A 5 48.57 -1.36 0.92
N ALA A 6 47.96 -2.38 0.33
CA ALA A 6 46.62 -2.29 -0.23
C ALA A 6 45.61 -2.38 0.92
N ILE A 7 45.08 -1.24 1.34
CA ILE A 7 43.88 -1.17 2.18
C ILE A 7 42.71 -1.53 1.27
N MET A 8 42.27 -2.78 1.34
CA MET A 8 40.97 -3.18 0.80
C MET A 8 39.90 -2.50 1.64
N LEU A 9 39.44 -1.34 1.19
CA LEU A 9 38.16 -0.77 1.58
C LEU A 9 37.09 -1.79 1.16
N MET A 10 36.67 -2.63 2.10
CA MET A 10 35.36 -3.26 2.02
C MET A 10 34.34 -2.13 2.11
N THR A 11 34.03 -1.53 0.95
CA THR A 11 32.75 -0.86 0.75
C THR A 11 31.70 -1.96 0.76
N GLY A 12 31.42 -2.51 1.95
CA GLY A 12 30.25 -3.31 2.16
C GLY A 12 29.09 -2.39 1.82
N SER A 13 28.39 -2.66 0.73
CA SER A 13 27.04 -2.15 0.53
C SER A 13 26.35 -2.33 1.87
N ALA A 14 25.96 -1.24 2.54
CA ALA A 14 25.11 -1.36 3.71
C ALA A 14 23.96 -2.25 3.26
N ALA A 15 23.91 -3.48 3.79
CA ALA A 15 22.87 -4.42 3.41
C ALA A 15 21.56 -3.68 3.65
N LEU A 16 20.77 -3.51 2.60
CA LEU A 16 19.46 -2.88 2.65
C LEU A 16 18.57 -3.80 3.47
N ALA A 17 18.75 -3.82 4.78
CA ALA A 17 17.96 -4.62 5.69
C ALA A 17 16.70 -3.83 6.03
N PHE A 18 15.66 -4.55 6.46
CA PHE A 18 14.52 -3.91 7.09
C PHE A 18 14.96 -3.14 8.35
N ASP A 19 14.19 -2.12 8.74
CA ASP A 19 14.31 -1.57 10.08
C ASP A 19 14.01 -2.64 11.14
N ALA A 20 14.42 -2.39 12.38
CA ALA A 20 14.33 -3.39 13.44
C ALA A 20 12.90 -3.85 13.75
N ASP A 21 11.91 -2.96 13.63
CA ASP A 21 10.52 -3.28 13.96
C ASP A 21 9.89 -4.11 12.82
N THR A 22 10.14 -3.72 11.56
CA THR A 22 9.75 -4.53 10.40
C THR A 22 10.42 -5.90 10.42
N GLN A 23 11.71 -5.97 10.73
CA GLN A 23 12.42 -7.26 10.85
C GLN A 23 11.81 -8.11 11.97
N ALA A 24 11.47 -7.52 13.11
CA ALA A 24 10.85 -8.23 14.22
C ALA A 24 9.45 -8.78 13.87
N VAL A 25 8.68 -8.09 13.02
CA VAL A 25 7.42 -8.61 12.46
C VAL A 25 7.71 -9.79 11.52
N ILE A 26 8.68 -9.67 10.62
CA ILE A 26 9.02 -10.75 9.67
C ILE A 26 9.47 -12.01 10.41
N ASP A 27 10.35 -11.88 11.41
CA ASP A 27 10.95 -13.02 12.11
C ASP A 27 9.94 -13.91 12.86
N ARG A 28 8.79 -13.35 13.28
CA ARG A 28 7.75 -14.11 14.01
C ARG A 28 6.71 -14.75 13.09
N HIS A 29 6.61 -14.30 11.84
CA HIS A 29 5.58 -14.76 10.91
C HIS A 29 6.07 -15.91 10.03
N LYS A 30 5.12 -16.79 9.68
CA LYS A 30 5.34 -17.90 8.76
C LYS A 30 4.41 -17.75 7.57
N ALA A 31 4.90 -18.10 6.38
CA ALA A 31 4.11 -18.08 5.16
C ALA A 31 2.77 -18.81 5.33
N GLY A 32 1.70 -18.21 4.84
CA GLY A 32 0.32 -18.71 4.94
C GLY A 32 -0.34 -18.54 6.30
N LYS A 33 0.24 -17.75 7.23
CA LYS A 33 -0.37 -17.45 8.53
C LYS A 33 -0.94 -16.03 8.58
N PRO A 34 -2.08 -15.82 9.26
CA PRO A 34 -2.60 -14.48 9.51
C PRO A 34 -1.59 -13.61 10.26
N VAL A 35 -1.57 -12.32 9.91
CA VAL A 35 -0.82 -11.26 10.59
C VAL A 35 -1.79 -10.51 11.48
N SER A 36 -1.42 -10.23 12.73
CA SER A 36 -2.25 -9.40 13.62
C SER A 36 -2.29 -7.96 13.12
N MET A 37 -3.35 -7.23 13.42
CA MET A 37 -3.44 -5.82 13.03
C MET A 37 -2.40 -4.95 13.72
N THR A 38 -1.96 -5.33 14.92
CA THR A 38 -0.82 -4.71 15.59
C THR A 38 0.45 -4.78 14.73
N ASP A 39 0.76 -5.95 14.18
CA ASP A 39 1.92 -6.13 13.31
C ASP A 39 1.70 -5.48 11.94
N VAL A 40 0.49 -5.55 11.39
CA VAL A 40 0.13 -4.84 10.15
C VAL A 40 0.32 -3.32 10.33
N ALA A 41 -0.06 -2.75 11.48
CA ALA A 41 0.13 -1.34 11.76
C ALA A 41 1.61 -0.93 11.81
N VAL A 42 2.49 -1.81 12.29
CA VAL A 42 3.95 -1.61 12.20
C VAL A 42 4.37 -1.55 10.72
N LEU A 43 3.91 -2.51 9.90
CA LEU A 43 4.22 -2.53 8.47
C LEU A 43 3.67 -1.30 7.73
N MET A 44 2.46 -0.84 8.06
CA MET A 44 1.85 0.37 7.50
C MET A 44 2.71 1.62 7.80
N ARG A 45 3.21 1.76 9.03
CA ARG A 45 4.08 2.89 9.43
C ARG A 45 5.45 2.86 8.78
N ALA A 46 6.00 1.66 8.56
CA ALA A 46 7.33 1.49 8.00
C ALA A 46 7.36 1.61 6.47
N SER A 47 6.26 1.25 5.80
CA SER A 47 6.18 1.24 4.34
C SER A 47 6.16 2.64 3.73
N ALA A 48 6.86 2.80 2.62
CA ALA A 48 6.72 3.98 1.78
C ALA A 48 5.44 3.92 0.94
N GLN A 49 5.12 2.73 0.39
CA GLN A 49 3.91 2.52 -0.42
C GLN A 49 3.52 1.05 -0.46
N TRP A 50 2.21 0.79 -0.50
CA TRP A 50 1.65 -0.53 -0.75
C TRP A 50 1.20 -0.60 -2.20
N CYS A 51 1.58 -1.66 -2.90
CA CYS A 51 1.26 -1.89 -4.31
C CYS A 51 0.37 -3.12 -4.43
N TYR A 52 -0.87 -2.91 -4.87
CA TYR A 52 -1.85 -3.98 -4.99
C TYR A 52 -1.77 -4.64 -6.36
N ILE A 53 -1.76 -5.97 -6.36
CA ILE A 53 -1.63 -6.81 -7.55
C ILE A 53 -0.40 -6.36 -8.34
N ASN A 54 0.78 -6.31 -7.71
CA ASN A 54 2.02 -5.85 -8.35
C ASN A 54 2.40 -6.76 -9.54
N GLN A 55 2.60 -6.16 -10.72
CA GLN A 55 3.07 -6.84 -11.93
C GLN A 55 4.07 -5.94 -12.65
N ASP A 56 5.31 -6.40 -12.82
CA ASP A 56 6.37 -5.67 -13.52
C ASP A 56 6.52 -4.21 -13.06
N HIS A 57 6.49 -3.97 -11.73
CA HIS A 57 6.59 -2.63 -11.12
C HIS A 57 5.39 -1.70 -11.42
N THR A 58 4.26 -2.30 -11.80
CA THR A 58 2.96 -1.63 -11.95
C THR A 58 1.95 -2.13 -10.92
N CYS A 59 1.13 -1.23 -10.40
CA CYS A 59 0.10 -1.52 -9.40
C CYS A 59 -1.29 -1.31 -10.01
N ALA A 60 -2.28 -2.11 -9.58
CA ALA A 60 -3.68 -1.81 -9.89
C ALA A 60 -4.17 -0.59 -9.11
N TRP A 61 -3.79 -0.51 -7.83
CA TRP A 61 -3.88 0.67 -7.00
C TRP A 61 -2.77 0.64 -5.94
N THR A 62 -2.60 1.74 -5.24
CA THR A 62 -1.57 1.92 -4.24
C THR A 62 -2.13 2.58 -3.01
N ASP A 63 -1.62 2.22 -1.83
CA ASP A 63 -1.90 2.93 -0.59
C ASP A 63 -0.62 3.56 -0.02
N ILE A 64 -0.76 4.77 0.48
CA ILE A 64 0.26 5.44 1.30
C ILE A 64 -0.38 5.77 2.65
N TYR A 65 0.12 5.16 3.72
CA TYR A 65 -0.40 5.40 5.07
C TYR A 65 0.12 6.74 5.60
N LEU A 66 -0.80 7.66 5.87
CA LEU A 66 -0.51 9.04 6.29
C LEU A 66 -0.44 9.17 7.81
N ASP A 67 -1.30 8.42 8.52
CA ASP A 67 -1.33 8.34 9.97
C ASP A 67 -1.83 6.95 10.39
N VAL A 68 -1.18 6.33 11.37
CA VAL A 68 -1.51 4.98 11.85
C VAL A 68 -1.49 4.97 13.38
N THR A 69 -2.68 4.94 13.95
CA THR A 69 -2.93 4.92 15.40
C THR A 69 -3.10 3.48 15.89
N ASP A 70 -3.40 3.30 17.18
CA ASP A 70 -3.73 1.99 17.74
C ASP A 70 -5.12 1.50 17.34
N THR A 71 -5.99 2.39 16.86
CA THR A 71 -7.41 2.10 16.55
C THR A 71 -7.74 2.16 15.06
N GLY A 72 -6.80 2.54 14.21
CA GLY A 72 -7.07 2.71 12.78
C GLY A 72 -5.97 3.47 12.05
N ALA A 73 -6.20 3.70 10.77
CA ALA A 73 -5.28 4.40 9.90
C ALA A 73 -6.01 5.34 8.94
N THR A 74 -5.36 6.46 8.61
CA THR A 74 -5.69 7.32 7.47
C THR A 74 -4.69 7.06 6.36
N PHE A 75 -5.17 6.88 5.14
CA PHE A 75 -4.33 6.55 4.00
C PHE A 75 -4.79 7.26 2.73
N GLU A 76 -3.87 7.45 1.81
CA GLU A 76 -4.13 7.90 0.45
C GLU A 76 -4.14 6.69 -0.48
N ILE A 77 -5.24 6.51 -1.20
CA ILE A 77 -5.36 5.53 -2.29
C ILE A 77 -5.10 6.25 -3.60
N GLY A 78 -4.32 5.64 -4.49
CA GLY A 78 -4.12 6.11 -5.85
C GLY A 78 -4.26 4.98 -6.88
N ASN A 79 -4.82 5.30 -8.05
CA ASN A 79 -4.99 4.35 -9.14
C ASN A 79 -5.20 5.04 -10.50
N ALA A 80 -5.07 4.25 -11.58
CA ALA A 80 -5.55 4.65 -12.89
C ALA A 80 -7.09 4.55 -12.90
N TRP A 81 -7.78 5.69 -12.99
CA TRP A 81 -9.24 5.71 -13.07
C TRP A 81 -9.74 5.27 -14.45
N ASP A 82 -9.06 5.75 -15.48
CA ASP A 82 -9.27 5.37 -16.87
C ASP A 82 -7.95 5.47 -17.66
N ALA A 83 -8.03 5.27 -18.98
CA ALA A 83 -6.86 5.31 -19.86
C ALA A 83 -6.11 6.67 -19.84
N ASP A 84 -6.81 7.76 -19.52
CA ASP A 84 -6.30 9.12 -19.61
C ASP A 84 -6.08 9.78 -18.24
N THR A 85 -6.69 9.24 -17.19
CA THR A 85 -6.83 9.89 -15.88
C THR A 85 -6.33 9.00 -14.76
N ASP A 86 -5.45 9.59 -13.94
CA ASP A 86 -5.12 9.07 -12.63
C ASP A 86 -5.89 9.82 -11.56
N ILE A 87 -6.24 9.11 -10.49
CA ILE A 87 -6.83 9.70 -9.29
C ILE A 87 -6.06 9.33 -8.05
N ALA A 88 -6.11 10.21 -7.06
CA ALA A 88 -5.71 9.92 -5.69
C ALA A 88 -6.70 10.55 -4.71
N PHE A 89 -7.03 9.86 -3.63
CA PHE A 89 -7.98 10.30 -2.62
C PHE A 89 -7.61 9.76 -1.25
N THR A 90 -8.10 10.38 -0.19
CA THR A 90 -7.87 9.93 1.20
C THR A 90 -9.08 9.23 1.78
N ASP A 91 -8.82 8.15 2.49
CA ASP A 91 -9.81 7.35 3.20
C ASP A 91 -9.29 6.96 4.60
N GLU A 92 -10.15 6.31 5.39
CA GLU A 92 -9.91 5.93 6.77
C GLU A 92 -10.42 4.51 7.05
N GLY A 93 -9.61 3.74 7.77
CA GLY A 93 -9.94 2.40 8.22
C GLY A 93 -9.83 2.25 9.74
N VAL A 94 -10.74 1.48 10.34
CA VAL A 94 -10.82 1.23 11.77
C VAL A 94 -10.33 -0.18 12.07
N PHE A 95 -9.41 -0.32 13.02
CA PHE A 95 -8.92 -1.62 13.48
C PHE A 95 -9.94 -2.29 14.39
N LYS A 96 -10.18 -3.59 14.18
CA LYS A 96 -11.10 -4.40 14.98
C LYS A 96 -10.48 -5.75 15.35
N ASP A 97 -10.67 -6.14 16.61
CA ASP A 97 -10.33 -7.45 17.16
C ASP A 97 -8.88 -7.91 16.91
N ASP A 98 -7.94 -6.95 16.78
CA ASP A 98 -6.54 -7.18 16.38
C ASP A 98 -6.39 -8.04 15.10
N ARG A 99 -7.43 -8.04 14.25
CA ARG A 99 -7.51 -8.92 13.09
C ARG A 99 -7.87 -8.19 11.81
N TYR A 100 -8.77 -7.21 11.88
CA TYR A 100 -9.28 -6.53 10.70
C TYR A 100 -8.95 -5.04 10.69
N ILE A 101 -8.78 -4.49 9.50
CA ILE A 101 -9.06 -3.08 9.20
C ILE A 101 -10.37 -3.02 8.43
N CYS A 102 -11.34 -2.24 8.91
CA CYS A 102 -12.62 -2.06 8.23
C CYS A 102 -12.76 -0.64 7.71
N GLU A 103 -13.39 -0.48 6.55
CA GLU A 103 -13.76 0.84 6.04
C GLU A 103 -14.57 1.62 7.07
N SER A 104 -14.30 2.92 7.17
CA SER A 104 -15.00 3.80 8.11
C SER A 104 -16.35 4.30 7.56
N GLY A 105 -16.59 4.12 6.26
CA GLY A 105 -17.72 4.73 5.54
C GLY A 105 -17.54 6.23 5.29
N LYS A 106 -16.29 6.74 5.40
CA LYS A 106 -15.96 8.13 5.11
C LYS A 106 -16.29 8.48 3.66
N ASP A 107 -16.87 9.66 3.46
CA ASP A 107 -17.05 10.19 2.12
C ASP A 107 -15.70 10.68 1.55
N TRP A 108 -15.08 9.86 0.71
CA TRP A 108 -13.76 10.12 0.11
C TRP A 108 -13.83 10.92 -1.20
N VAL A 109 -14.97 10.99 -1.88
CA VAL A 109 -15.09 11.69 -3.17
C VAL A 109 -14.68 13.17 -3.10
N PRO A 110 -15.01 13.92 -2.03
CA PRO A 110 -14.51 15.28 -1.86
C PRO A 110 -12.98 15.40 -1.86
N SER A 111 -12.25 14.39 -1.40
CA SER A 111 -10.78 14.40 -1.31
C SER A 111 -10.08 14.03 -2.62
N VAL A 112 -10.82 13.56 -3.64
CA VAL A 112 -10.25 13.20 -4.95
C VAL A 112 -9.46 14.35 -5.56
N ARG A 113 -8.24 14.02 -5.99
CA ARG A 113 -7.36 14.78 -6.86
C ARG A 113 -7.10 13.95 -8.10
N ALA A 114 -6.78 14.59 -9.22
CA ALA A 114 -6.58 13.91 -10.49
C ALA A 114 -5.47 14.54 -11.32
N THR A 115 -4.79 13.70 -12.11
CA THR A 115 -3.73 14.09 -13.05
C THR A 115 -3.94 13.40 -14.39
N ARG A 116 -3.50 14.03 -15.48
CA ARG A 116 -3.49 13.40 -16.80
C ARG A 116 -2.35 12.40 -16.89
N ARG A 117 -2.63 11.18 -17.36
CA ARG A 117 -1.63 10.12 -17.52
C ARG A 117 -0.57 10.44 -18.58
N SER A 118 -0.96 11.21 -19.60
CA SER A 118 -0.07 11.55 -20.72
C SER A 118 1.11 12.44 -20.34
N ASP A 119 0.94 13.33 -19.36
CA ASP A 119 1.91 14.39 -19.06
C ASP A 119 2.03 14.74 -17.56
N GLY A 120 1.27 14.08 -16.69
CA GLY A 120 1.26 14.34 -15.24
C GLY A 120 0.60 15.65 -14.84
N SER A 121 -0.01 16.40 -15.77
CA SER A 121 -0.62 17.69 -15.46
C SER A 121 -1.87 17.55 -14.59
N VAL A 122 -2.01 18.44 -13.61
CA VAL A 122 -3.15 18.44 -12.67
C VAL A 122 -4.46 18.75 -13.40
N ILE A 123 -5.51 17.99 -13.07
CA ILE A 123 -6.89 18.24 -13.48
C ILE A 123 -7.61 18.99 -12.35
N GLY A 124 -8.14 20.18 -12.65
CA GLY A 124 -8.76 21.07 -11.67
C GLY A 124 -10.06 21.72 -12.17
N GLY A 125 -10.62 22.62 -11.36
CA GLY A 125 -11.78 23.43 -11.73
C GLY A 125 -13.00 22.60 -12.15
N ARG A 126 -13.63 22.99 -13.28
CA ARG A 126 -14.83 22.31 -13.79
C ARG A 126 -14.57 20.85 -14.16
N GLN A 127 -13.40 20.54 -14.73
CA GLN A 127 -13.06 19.17 -15.12
C GLN A 127 -12.97 18.24 -13.91
N LEU A 128 -12.33 18.69 -12.83
CA LEU A 128 -12.29 17.92 -11.58
C LEU A 128 -13.67 17.76 -10.95
N TRP A 129 -14.52 18.80 -11.02
CA TRP A 129 -15.89 18.72 -10.53
C TRP A 129 -16.71 17.67 -11.30
N GLU A 130 -16.62 17.64 -12.63
CA GLU A 130 -17.30 16.67 -13.48
C GLU A 130 -16.82 15.23 -13.19
N LEU A 131 -15.52 15.04 -13.00
CA LEU A 131 -14.94 13.75 -12.60
C LEU A 131 -15.50 13.27 -11.25
N LYS A 132 -15.50 14.14 -10.22
CA LYS A 132 -16.08 13.82 -8.91
C LYS A 132 -17.55 13.44 -9.00
N ALA A 133 -18.34 14.16 -9.79
CA ALA A 133 -19.74 13.83 -10.02
C ALA A 133 -19.92 12.48 -10.73
N ALA A 134 -19.04 12.14 -11.69
CA ALA A 134 -19.07 10.87 -12.38
C ALA A 134 -18.68 9.69 -11.48
N ILE A 135 -17.73 9.89 -10.57
CA ILE A 135 -17.36 8.91 -9.53
C ILE A 135 -18.54 8.69 -8.59
N GLU A 136 -19.12 9.77 -8.06
CA GLU A 136 -20.27 9.69 -7.15
C GLU A 136 -21.46 8.94 -7.77
N ALA A 137 -21.73 9.17 -9.06
CA ALA A 137 -22.80 8.48 -9.78
C ALA A 137 -22.58 6.96 -9.93
N LYS A 138 -21.35 6.47 -9.79
CA LYS A 138 -21.01 5.04 -9.85
C LYS A 138 -20.98 4.37 -8.48
N ARG A 139 -21.02 5.13 -7.38
CA ARG A 139 -21.01 4.55 -6.03
C ARG A 139 -22.32 3.79 -5.79
N SER A 140 -22.18 2.52 -5.40
CA SER A 140 -23.30 1.77 -4.83
C SER A 140 -23.46 2.10 -3.35
N ALA A 141 -24.65 1.86 -2.79
CA ALA A 141 -24.81 1.88 -1.33
C ALA A 141 -23.90 0.78 -0.72
N GLU A 142 -22.88 1.19 0.03
CA GLU A 142 -21.81 0.32 0.51
C GLU A 142 -22.26 -0.51 1.72
N SER A 143 -22.09 -1.84 1.60
CA SER A 143 -21.74 -2.68 2.74
C SER A 143 -20.32 -2.31 3.17
N ILE A 144 -20.05 -2.22 4.48
CA ILE A 144 -18.71 -1.94 4.97
C ILE A 144 -17.84 -3.17 4.75
N ASP A 145 -16.76 -3.02 3.98
CA ASP A 145 -15.76 -4.06 3.82
C ASP A 145 -14.73 -4.03 4.96
N CYS A 146 -14.30 -5.22 5.36
CA CYS A 146 -13.23 -5.45 6.33
C CYS A 146 -12.15 -6.32 5.70
N PHE A 147 -10.90 -6.08 6.07
CA PHE A 147 -9.75 -6.78 5.51
C PHE A 147 -8.87 -7.36 6.61
N ASP A 148 -8.43 -8.59 6.44
CA ASP A 148 -7.30 -9.14 7.19
C ASP A 148 -6.16 -9.53 6.24
N TYR A 149 -4.99 -9.83 6.83
CA TYR A 149 -3.77 -10.08 6.07
C TYR A 149 -3.15 -11.42 6.42
N VAL A 150 -2.66 -12.12 5.41
CA VAL A 150 -1.88 -13.35 5.54
C VAL A 150 -0.48 -13.10 5.03
N TYR A 151 0.54 -13.42 5.82
CA TYR A 151 1.94 -13.27 5.42
C TYR A 151 2.27 -14.27 4.32
N LEU A 152 2.87 -13.81 3.21
CA LEU A 152 3.32 -14.69 2.14
C LEU A 152 4.84 -14.85 2.16
N ARG A 153 5.58 -13.75 2.06
CA ARG A 153 7.04 -13.74 1.97
C ARG A 153 7.61 -12.36 2.25
N SER A 154 8.94 -12.28 2.35
CA SER A 154 9.70 -11.04 2.36
C SER A 154 11.00 -11.21 1.56
N GLU A 155 11.46 -10.13 0.95
CA GLU A 155 12.67 -10.07 0.13
C GLU A 155 13.58 -8.99 0.73
N PRO A 156 14.45 -9.32 1.70
CA PRO A 156 15.25 -8.34 2.43
C PRO A 156 16.11 -7.47 1.51
N ASP A 157 16.76 -8.07 0.51
CA ASP A 157 17.65 -7.35 -0.42
C ASP A 157 16.92 -6.25 -1.23
N GLN A 158 15.60 -6.36 -1.35
CA GLN A 158 14.74 -5.38 -2.02
C GLN A 158 13.91 -4.56 -1.02
N GLN A 159 13.99 -4.87 0.29
CA GLN A 159 13.16 -4.30 1.34
C GLN A 159 11.66 -4.36 1.05
N VAL A 160 11.20 -5.54 0.61
CA VAL A 160 9.79 -5.78 0.25
C VAL A 160 9.17 -6.87 1.13
N VAL A 161 7.94 -6.63 1.59
CA VAL A 161 7.08 -7.65 2.25
C VAL A 161 5.87 -7.92 1.36
N THR A 162 5.49 -9.18 1.17
CA THR A 162 4.29 -9.55 0.42
C THR A 162 3.26 -10.18 1.34
N LEU A 163 2.04 -9.64 1.31
CA LEU A 163 0.88 -10.12 2.03
C LEU A 163 -0.22 -10.54 1.05
N ARG A 164 -1.12 -11.41 1.50
CA ARG A 164 -2.43 -11.63 0.89
C ARG A 164 -3.45 -10.85 1.72
N GLN A 165 -4.07 -9.84 1.14
CA GLN A 165 -5.24 -9.19 1.72
C GLN A 165 -6.46 -10.05 1.42
N ARG A 166 -7.30 -10.28 2.43
CA ARG A 166 -8.56 -11.01 2.29
C ARG A 166 -9.72 -10.10 2.65
N GLN A 167 -10.74 -10.05 1.80
CA GLN A 167 -11.89 -9.18 2.00
C GLN A 167 -13.06 -9.90 2.67
N TYR A 168 -13.70 -9.22 3.61
CA TYR A 168 -14.88 -9.67 4.32
C TYR A 168 -15.97 -8.63 4.18
N THR A 169 -17.11 -9.04 3.65
CA THR A 169 -18.31 -8.19 3.54
C THR A 169 -19.34 -8.75 4.51
N ASP A 170 -19.89 -7.90 5.39
CA ASP A 170 -20.83 -8.31 6.44
C ASP A 170 -20.34 -9.51 7.28
N GLY A 171 -19.02 -9.58 7.51
CA GLY A 171 -18.37 -10.65 8.27
C GLY A 171 -18.14 -11.97 7.52
N VAL A 172 -18.48 -12.03 6.23
CA VAL A 172 -18.28 -13.22 5.38
C VAL A 172 -17.08 -13.00 4.47
N HIS A 173 -16.12 -13.94 4.49
CA HIS A 173 -14.96 -13.92 3.60
C HIS A 173 -15.40 -14.08 2.14
N VAL A 174 -14.98 -13.16 1.28
CA VAL A 174 -15.24 -13.16 -0.16
C VAL A 174 -13.96 -13.54 -0.90
N GLU A 175 -13.69 -14.84 -1.00
CA GLU A 175 -12.42 -15.38 -1.54
C GLU A 175 -12.07 -14.83 -2.94
N GLY A 176 -13.07 -14.54 -3.78
CA GLY A 176 -12.88 -13.99 -5.12
C GLY A 176 -12.25 -12.59 -5.15
N ASN A 177 -12.23 -11.89 -4.01
CA ASN A 177 -11.68 -10.54 -3.88
C ASN A 177 -10.31 -10.53 -3.19
N ASP A 178 -9.74 -11.69 -2.85
CA ASP A 178 -8.44 -11.78 -2.21
C ASP A 178 -7.33 -11.34 -3.17
N VAL A 179 -6.52 -10.37 -2.76
CA VAL A 179 -5.46 -9.78 -3.58
C VAL A 179 -4.09 -9.87 -2.92
N GLU A 180 -3.06 -10.04 -3.75
CA GLU A 180 -1.68 -9.91 -3.29
C GLU A 180 -1.31 -8.43 -3.16
N VAL A 181 -0.64 -8.10 -2.06
CA VAL A 181 -0.18 -6.75 -1.75
C VAL A 181 1.30 -6.78 -1.46
N THR A 182 2.04 -5.93 -2.15
CA THR A 182 3.48 -5.79 -2.03
C THR A 182 3.78 -4.47 -1.31
N LEU A 183 4.40 -4.57 -0.15
CA LEU A 183 4.76 -3.44 0.71
C LEU A 183 6.19 -3.05 0.41
N HIS A 184 6.36 -1.87 -0.18
CA HIS A 184 7.66 -1.30 -0.51
C HIS A 184 8.13 -0.45 0.65
N MET A 185 9.15 -0.92 1.39
CA MET A 185 9.71 -0.18 2.53
C MET A 185 10.75 0.85 2.07
N ASN A 186 11.35 0.63 0.91
CA ASN A 186 12.30 1.56 0.30
C ASN A 186 11.57 2.67 -0.48
N SER A 187 11.83 3.92 -0.15
CA SER A 187 11.15 5.07 -0.79
C SER A 187 11.60 5.33 -2.23
N GLU A 188 12.84 4.99 -2.60
CA GLU A 188 13.35 5.15 -3.96
C GLU A 188 12.68 4.13 -4.90
N ASP A 189 12.58 2.88 -4.46
CA ASP A 189 11.85 1.84 -5.19
C ASP A 189 10.36 2.15 -5.29
N ALA A 190 9.73 2.55 -4.18
CA ALA A 190 8.32 2.96 -4.17
C ALA A 190 8.03 4.13 -5.14
N ALA A 191 8.95 5.10 -5.25
CA ALA A 191 8.80 6.23 -6.17
C ALA A 191 8.88 5.84 -7.66
N GLY A 192 9.42 4.66 -7.98
CA GLY A 192 9.44 4.12 -9.34
C GLY A 192 8.14 3.43 -9.76
N LEU A 193 7.23 3.15 -8.82
CA LEU A 193 5.99 2.44 -9.09
C LEU A 193 5.07 3.26 -10.00
N SER A 194 4.34 2.57 -10.88
CA SER A 194 3.35 3.18 -11.77
C SER A 194 1.99 2.48 -11.68
N TRP A 195 0.92 3.14 -12.12
CA TRP A 195 -0.40 2.53 -12.17
C TRP A 195 -0.71 1.97 -13.56
N ARG A 196 -1.27 0.76 -13.59
CA ARG A 196 -1.85 0.18 -14.82
C ARG A 196 -3.36 0.40 -14.86
N TRP A 197 -3.87 0.55 -16.07
CA TRP A 197 -5.31 0.53 -16.37
C TRP A 197 -5.73 -0.85 -16.84
#